data_AF-A0A8W8L5M0-F1
#
_entry.id   AF-A0A8W8L5M0-F1
#
_cell.length_a   1.000
_cell.length_b   1.000
_cell.length_c   1.000
_cell.angle_alpha   90.00
_cell.angle_beta   90.00
_cell.angle_gamma   90.00
#
_symmetry.space_group_name_H-M   'P 1'
#
loop_
_entity.id
_entity.type
_entity.pdbx_description
1 polymer ?
#
loop_
_entity_poly.entity_id
_entity_poly.type
_entity_poly.pdbx_seq_one_letter_code
_entity_poly.pdbx_strand_id
1 'polypeptide(L)'
;MDDIFTQVREGNAFQVRMWLDNTENDLNQGDDHRFSLLHWASREGRTNIVDMLIQRGARINATNMGDDTALHLAASHGHRDIVVMLIHNKANINAINEHGNTPLHYACFWGHDYVAEDLVNNGALVGMANKFDETPLDKATKRLANILKDRAVQLGQDLQKIPFKDRSWLGYKTRSRDALLSRHTGIDIDQLSLTTHIANTHSGEVWRGQWQKNDIVAKILSLRECTVRNSRDFQEEFPRLRIFNHPNILPVLACCNQPPNLVVISQFMPYGSLFNVLHGETGIVVDQNQALRFAIDIARGMEFLHTMEPAIPNLILTSKHVMIDEDLAKINIDDPKYYAPDGTMNGGVMECTHCV
;
A
#
# COMPACT_ATOMS: atom_id res chain seq x y z
N MET A 1 -4.52 26.46 -10.30
CA MET A 1 -4.89 25.23 -11.03
C MET A 1 -5.60 24.39 -9.99
N ASP A 2 -6.89 24.12 -10.19
CA ASP A 2 -7.69 23.43 -9.17
C ASP A 2 -7.18 21.99 -8.99
N ASP A 3 -7.19 21.53 -7.74
CA ASP A 3 -6.72 20.21 -7.35
C ASP A 3 -7.48 19.09 -8.10
N ILE A 4 -6.82 17.95 -8.33
CA ILE A 4 -7.36 16.81 -9.05
C ILE A 4 -8.66 16.29 -8.42
N PHE A 5 -8.77 16.36 -7.09
CA PHE A 5 -9.97 15.98 -6.36
C PHE A 5 -11.16 16.89 -6.70
N THR A 6 -10.93 18.18 -6.95
CA THR A 6 -11.97 19.11 -7.42
C THR A 6 -12.41 18.75 -8.84
N GLN A 7 -11.47 18.44 -9.73
CA GLN A 7 -11.78 18.01 -11.11
C GLN A 7 -12.60 16.71 -11.14
N VAL A 8 -12.29 15.75 -10.25
CA VAL A 8 -13.11 14.54 -10.09
C VAL A 8 -14.51 14.88 -9.58
N ARG A 9 -14.65 15.71 -8.55
CA ARG A 9 -15.96 16.10 -8.00
C ARG A 9 -16.84 16.79 -9.03
N GLU A 10 -16.26 17.68 -9.83
CA GLU A 10 -16.94 18.39 -10.90
C GLU A 10 -17.28 17.50 -12.11
N GLY A 11 -16.65 16.34 -12.23
CA GLY A 11 -16.89 15.41 -13.34
C GLY A 11 -16.08 15.73 -14.60
N ASN A 12 -14.98 16.48 -14.48
CA ASN A 12 -14.14 16.85 -15.61
C ASN A 12 -13.23 15.69 -16.06
N ALA A 13 -13.80 14.75 -16.81
CA ALA A 13 -13.08 13.56 -17.27
C ALA A 13 -11.84 13.87 -18.13
N PHE A 14 -11.82 15.01 -18.83
CA PHE A 14 -10.68 15.43 -19.64
C PHE A 14 -9.47 15.79 -18.76
N GLN A 15 -9.68 16.63 -17.74
CA GLN A 15 -8.61 17.01 -16.82
C GLN A 15 -8.12 15.80 -16.01
N VAL A 16 -9.04 14.93 -15.57
CA VAL A 16 -8.65 13.70 -14.87
C VAL A 16 -7.82 12.78 -15.76
N ARG A 17 -8.17 12.65 -17.05
CA ARG A 17 -7.37 11.87 -18.01
C ARG A 17 -5.97 12.46 -18.19
N MET A 18 -5.88 13.77 -18.44
CA MET A 18 -4.61 14.47 -18.61
C MET A 18 -3.71 14.30 -17.39
N TRP A 19 -4.28 14.36 -16.18
CA TRP A 19 -3.56 14.12 -14.95
C TRP A 19 -3.09 12.68 -14.82
N LEU A 20 -3.93 11.69 -15.18
CA LEU A 20 -3.57 10.26 -15.16
C LEU A 20 -2.53 9.85 -16.21
N ASP A 21 -2.33 10.65 -17.26
CA ASP A 21 -1.32 10.41 -18.28
C ASP A 21 0.09 10.84 -17.83
N ASN A 22 0.20 11.65 -16.77
CA ASN A 22 1.49 11.92 -16.11
C ASN A 22 1.85 10.76 -15.17
N THR A 23 2.96 10.07 -15.45
CA THR A 23 3.47 8.93 -14.67
C THR A 23 3.98 9.28 -13.28
N GLU A 24 4.16 10.56 -12.98
CA GLU A 24 4.55 11.05 -11.65
C GLU A 24 3.37 11.07 -10.66
N ASN A 25 2.14 11.05 -11.17
CA ASN A 25 0.94 11.17 -10.36
C ASN A 25 0.48 9.81 -9.80
N ASP A 26 0.25 9.74 -8.48
CA ASP A 26 -0.30 8.53 -7.85
C ASP A 26 -1.82 8.54 -7.88
N LEU A 27 -2.40 7.74 -8.77
CA LEU A 27 -3.85 7.55 -8.88
C LEU A 27 -4.53 7.08 -7.58
N ASN A 28 -3.79 6.47 -6.65
CA ASN A 28 -4.28 5.98 -5.37
C ASN A 28 -4.02 6.96 -4.22
N GLN A 29 -3.48 8.14 -4.52
CA GLN A 29 -3.36 9.22 -3.55
C GLN A 29 -4.73 9.56 -2.96
N GLY A 30 -4.75 9.72 -1.64
CA GLY A 30 -5.90 10.25 -0.91
C GLY A 30 -5.70 11.72 -0.56
N ASP A 31 -6.81 12.43 -0.38
CA ASP A 31 -6.80 13.77 0.24
C ASP A 31 -6.49 13.70 1.75
N ASP A 32 -6.61 14.84 2.44
CA ASP A 32 -6.39 14.96 3.90
C ASP A 32 -7.25 13.98 4.74
N HIS A 33 -8.37 13.50 4.19
CA HIS A 33 -9.28 12.55 4.83
C HIS A 33 -9.13 11.12 4.27
N ARG A 34 -8.06 10.89 3.48
CA ARG A 34 -7.75 9.64 2.77
C ARG A 34 -8.80 9.23 1.73
N PHE A 35 -9.59 10.17 1.23
CA PHE A 35 -10.44 9.90 0.08
C PHE A 35 -9.60 9.87 -1.19
N SER A 36 -9.52 8.70 -1.81
CA SER A 36 -8.91 8.58 -3.14
C SER A 36 -9.80 9.15 -4.25
N LEU A 37 -9.24 9.31 -5.45
CA LEU A 37 -10.00 9.72 -6.63
C LEU A 37 -11.21 8.81 -6.87
N LEU A 38 -11.06 7.51 -6.63
CA LEU A 38 -12.16 6.54 -6.77
C LEU A 38 -13.25 6.76 -5.73
N HIS A 39 -12.91 7.17 -4.50
CA HIS A 39 -13.90 7.51 -3.47
C HIS A 39 -14.74 8.72 -3.89
N TRP A 40 -14.09 9.80 -4.33
CA TRP A 40 -14.78 11.01 -4.78
C TRP A 40 -15.63 10.75 -6.03
N ALA A 41 -15.09 10.03 -7.02
CA ALA A 41 -15.84 9.68 -8.22
C ALA A 41 -17.08 8.82 -7.90
N SER A 42 -16.94 7.88 -6.95
CA SER A 42 -18.04 7.01 -6.52
C SER A 42 -19.10 7.76 -5.71
N ARG A 43 -18.68 8.70 -4.86
CA ARG A 43 -19.57 9.54 -4.06
C ARG A 43 -20.41 10.49 -4.91
N GLU A 44 -19.77 11.13 -5.90
CA GLU A 44 -20.39 12.16 -6.76
C GLU A 44 -21.09 11.58 -7.99
N GLY A 45 -21.15 10.25 -8.16
CA GLY A 45 -21.88 9.61 -9.26
C GLY A 45 -21.20 9.75 -10.62
N ARG A 46 -19.87 9.89 -10.66
CA ARG A 46 -19.11 10.13 -11.89
C ARG A 46 -18.74 8.83 -12.59
N THR A 47 -19.73 8.13 -13.16
CA THR A 47 -19.59 6.81 -13.79
C THR A 47 -18.43 6.72 -14.79
N ASN A 48 -18.27 7.72 -15.67
CA ASN A 48 -17.18 7.75 -16.66
C ASN A 48 -15.79 7.86 -16.02
N ILE A 49 -15.68 8.58 -14.91
CA ILE A 49 -14.42 8.73 -14.17
C ILE A 49 -14.12 7.46 -13.38
N VAL A 50 -15.13 6.86 -12.75
CA VAL A 50 -14.98 5.56 -12.07
C VAL A 50 -14.45 4.50 -13.03
N ASP A 51 -15.07 4.35 -14.20
CA ASP A 51 -14.63 3.37 -15.20
C ASP A 51 -13.18 3.62 -15.63
N MET A 52 -12.83 4.87 -15.94
CA MET A 52 -11.47 5.26 -16.30
C MET A 52 -10.45 4.96 -15.19
N LEU A 53 -10.78 5.29 -13.93
CA LEU A 53 -9.91 5.03 -12.78
C LEU A 53 -9.69 3.53 -12.57
N ILE A 54 -10.75 2.72 -12.67
CA ILE A 54 -10.66 1.27 -12.56
C ILE A 54 -9.79 0.69 -13.67
N GLN A 55 -9.99 1.12 -14.93
CA GLN A 55 -9.17 0.67 -16.06
C GLN A 55 -7.69 1.04 -15.92
N ARG A 56 -7.39 2.17 -15.25
CA ARG A 56 -6.02 2.61 -14.93
C ARG A 56 -5.43 1.95 -13.68
N GLY A 57 -6.14 1.03 -13.03
CA GLY A 57 -5.64 0.25 -11.90
C GLY A 57 -5.89 0.85 -10.52
N ALA A 58 -6.95 1.65 -10.36
CA ALA A 58 -7.40 2.12 -9.05
C ALA A 58 -7.65 1.00 -8.05
N ARG A 59 -7.23 1.22 -6.79
CA ARG A 59 -7.48 0.30 -5.68
C ARG A 59 -8.94 0.36 -5.27
N ILE A 60 -9.70 -0.64 -5.74
CA ILE A 60 -11.15 -0.74 -5.52
C ILE A 60 -11.52 -0.90 -4.05
N ASN A 61 -10.70 -1.62 -3.29
CA ASN A 61 -10.90 -1.90 -1.87
C ASN A 61 -10.09 -0.98 -0.95
N ALA A 62 -9.59 0.14 -1.47
CA ALA A 62 -9.01 1.18 -0.62
C ALA A 62 -10.06 1.72 0.34
N THR A 63 -9.61 2.15 1.53
CA THR A 63 -10.49 2.72 2.55
C THR A 63 -10.06 4.15 2.89
N ASN A 64 -11.03 5.00 3.22
CA ASN A 64 -10.80 6.34 3.77
C ASN A 64 -10.53 6.28 5.30
N MET A 65 -10.45 7.44 5.97
CA MET A 65 -10.26 7.50 7.43
C MET A 65 -11.35 6.81 8.26
N GLY A 66 -12.59 6.71 7.75
CA GLY A 66 -13.71 6.03 8.39
C GLY A 66 -13.82 4.54 8.04
N ASP A 67 -12.78 3.97 7.39
CA ASP A 67 -12.78 2.63 6.81
C ASP A 67 -13.85 2.39 5.71
N ASP A 68 -14.44 3.46 5.14
CA ASP A 68 -15.36 3.34 4.01
C ASP A 68 -14.59 3.08 2.72
N THR A 69 -15.10 2.15 1.92
CA THR A 69 -14.63 1.89 0.55
C THR A 69 -15.42 2.70 -0.47
N ALA A 70 -14.94 2.76 -1.72
CA ALA A 70 -15.70 3.30 -2.85
C ALA A 70 -17.12 2.71 -2.96
N LEU A 71 -17.29 1.41 -2.63
CA LEU A 71 -18.59 0.74 -2.64
C LEU A 71 -19.54 1.24 -1.55
N HIS A 72 -19.02 1.58 -0.36
CA HIS A 72 -19.83 2.19 0.70
C HIS A 72 -20.39 3.55 0.25
N LEU A 73 -19.54 4.37 -0.38
CA LEU A 73 -19.91 5.71 -0.85
C LEU A 73 -20.88 5.65 -2.04
N ALA A 74 -20.67 4.75 -2.99
CA ALA A 74 -21.62 4.54 -4.08
C ALA A 74 -22.98 4.07 -3.56
N ALA A 75 -22.98 3.18 -2.56
CA ALA A 75 -24.20 2.67 -1.95
C ALA A 75 -24.94 3.71 -1.10
N SER A 76 -24.24 4.57 -0.36
CA SER A 76 -24.87 5.62 0.45
C SER A 76 -25.51 6.72 -0.39
N HIS A 77 -24.96 7.00 -1.57
CA HIS A 77 -25.48 8.01 -2.49
C HIS A 77 -26.42 7.46 -3.58
N GLY A 78 -26.66 6.14 -3.63
CA GLY A 78 -27.64 5.53 -4.53
C GLY A 78 -27.16 5.36 -5.98
N HIS A 79 -25.86 5.40 -6.23
CA HIS A 79 -25.28 5.33 -7.57
C HIS A 79 -25.20 3.89 -8.08
N ARG A 80 -26.35 3.35 -8.49
CA ARG A 80 -26.53 1.94 -8.90
C ARG A 80 -25.50 1.47 -9.95
N ASP A 81 -25.27 2.25 -11.00
CA ASP A 81 -24.35 1.86 -12.08
C ASP A 81 -22.92 1.69 -11.57
N ILE A 82 -22.49 2.56 -10.65
CA ILE A 82 -21.19 2.50 -10.01
C ILE A 82 -21.10 1.30 -9.08
N VAL A 83 -22.16 1.00 -8.32
CA VAL A 83 -22.23 -0.20 -7.46
C VAL A 83 -22.02 -1.47 -8.29
N VAL A 84 -22.78 -1.64 -9.37
CA VAL A 84 -22.65 -2.80 -10.27
C VAL A 84 -21.24 -2.88 -10.86
N MET A 85 -20.69 -1.75 -11.30
CA MET A 85 -19.33 -1.68 -11.86
C MET A 85 -18.26 -2.08 -10.84
N LEU A 86 -18.33 -1.59 -9.61
CA LEU A 86 -17.40 -1.92 -8.54
C LEU A 86 -17.48 -3.42 -8.16
N ILE A 87 -18.69 -3.96 -8.08
CA ILE A 87 -18.92 -5.39 -7.83
C ILE A 87 -18.29 -6.25 -8.92
N HIS A 88 -18.54 -5.92 -10.20
CA HIS A 88 -17.95 -6.63 -11.33
C HIS A 88 -16.41 -6.62 -11.31
N ASN A 89 -15.81 -5.56 -10.75
CA ASN A 89 -14.37 -5.44 -10.59
C ASN A 89 -13.84 -5.95 -9.23
N LYS A 90 -14.55 -6.87 -8.57
CA LYS A 90 -14.12 -7.55 -7.33
C LYS A 90 -14.01 -6.63 -6.10
N ALA A 91 -14.89 -5.63 -6.00
CA ALA A 91 -15.08 -4.92 -4.74
C ALA A 91 -15.53 -5.89 -3.63
N ASN A 92 -15.03 -5.69 -2.42
CA ASN A 92 -15.45 -6.46 -1.26
C ASN A 92 -16.85 -6.00 -0.81
N ILE A 93 -17.85 -6.77 -1.20
CA ILE A 93 -19.28 -6.50 -0.96
C ILE A 93 -19.63 -6.45 0.53
N ASN A 94 -18.93 -7.26 1.33
CA ASN A 94 -19.14 -7.38 2.77
C ASN A 94 -18.04 -6.66 3.57
N ALA A 95 -17.36 -5.68 2.96
CA ALA A 95 -16.45 -4.80 3.68
C ALA A 95 -17.20 -4.11 4.84
N ILE A 96 -16.49 -3.86 5.94
CA ILE A 96 -17.03 -3.20 7.12
C ILE A 96 -16.22 -1.92 7.38
N ASN A 97 -16.92 -0.85 7.69
CA ASN A 97 -16.30 0.42 8.05
C ASN A 97 -16.02 0.52 9.56
N GLU A 98 -15.62 1.70 10.04
CA GLU A 98 -15.23 1.90 11.43
C GLU A 98 -16.37 1.64 12.42
N HIS A 99 -17.62 1.78 11.96
CA HIS A 99 -18.84 1.51 12.72
C HIS A 99 -19.34 0.07 12.57
N GLY A 100 -18.64 -0.75 11.78
CA GLY A 100 -19.07 -2.10 11.44
C GLY A 100 -20.21 -2.13 10.41
N ASN A 101 -20.52 -1.00 9.78
CA ASN A 101 -21.52 -0.95 8.71
C ASN A 101 -20.92 -1.50 7.41
N THR A 102 -21.75 -2.20 6.65
CA THR A 102 -21.45 -2.68 5.30
C THR A 102 -22.03 -1.73 4.25
N PRO A 103 -21.67 -1.84 2.96
CA PRO A 103 -22.35 -1.08 1.91
C PRO A 103 -23.87 -1.28 1.91
N LEU A 104 -24.34 -2.50 2.26
CA LEU A 104 -25.77 -2.80 2.36
C LEU A 104 -26.44 -2.03 3.51
N HIS A 105 -25.76 -1.81 4.64
CA HIS A 105 -26.31 -0.97 5.72
C HIS A 105 -26.59 0.45 5.22
N TYR A 106 -25.68 1.03 4.44
CA TYR A 106 -25.87 2.36 3.87
C TYR A 106 -27.00 2.42 2.85
N ALA A 107 -27.07 1.45 1.93
CA ALA A 107 -28.16 1.38 0.96
C ALA A 107 -29.53 1.27 1.65
N CYS A 108 -29.63 0.43 2.70
CA CYS A 108 -30.84 0.28 3.50
C CYS A 108 -31.21 1.55 4.28
N PHE A 109 -30.23 2.18 4.95
CA PHE A 109 -30.44 3.37 5.77
C PHE A 109 -30.94 4.56 4.94
N TRP A 110 -30.38 4.75 3.74
CA TRP A 110 -30.78 5.84 2.84
C TRP A 110 -31.97 5.50 1.93
N GLY A 111 -32.47 4.25 1.98
CA GLY A 111 -33.65 3.82 1.22
C GLY A 111 -33.41 3.61 -0.27
N HIS A 112 -32.19 3.22 -0.67
CA HIS A 112 -31.84 2.94 -2.06
C HIS A 112 -32.20 1.50 -2.45
N ASP A 113 -33.49 1.25 -2.65
CA ASP A 113 -34.07 -0.09 -2.85
C ASP A 113 -33.33 -0.92 -3.92
N TYR A 114 -33.14 -0.37 -5.12
CA TYR A 114 -32.48 -1.07 -6.23
C TYR A 114 -31.01 -1.40 -5.94
N VAL A 115 -30.30 -0.51 -5.22
CA VAL A 115 -28.91 -0.74 -4.84
C VAL A 115 -28.83 -1.86 -3.79
N ALA A 116 -29.73 -1.84 -2.81
CA ALA A 116 -29.78 -2.87 -1.78
C ALA A 116 -30.10 -4.25 -2.38
N GLU A 117 -31.04 -4.33 -3.33
CA GLU A 117 -31.36 -5.55 -4.06
C GLU A 117 -30.15 -6.07 -4.87
N ASP A 118 -29.47 -5.19 -5.62
CA ASP A 118 -28.28 -5.56 -6.39
C ASP A 118 -27.14 -6.06 -5.49
N LEU A 119 -26.93 -5.43 -4.34
CA LEU A 119 -25.94 -5.88 -3.35
C LEU A 119 -26.28 -7.30 -2.85
N VAL A 120 -27.53 -7.58 -2.47
CA VAL A 120 -27.95 -8.92 -2.01
C VAL A 120 -27.82 -9.95 -3.13
N ASN A 121 -28.22 -9.60 -4.35
CA ASN A 121 -28.07 -10.46 -5.54
C ASN A 121 -26.63 -10.89 -5.80
N ASN A 122 -25.65 -10.05 -5.43
CA ASN A 122 -24.23 -10.32 -5.61
C ASN A 122 -23.55 -10.88 -4.35
N GLY A 123 -24.31 -11.27 -3.32
CA GLY A 123 -23.77 -11.95 -2.14
C GLY A 123 -23.50 -11.05 -0.94
N ALA A 124 -24.12 -9.87 -0.86
CA ALA A 124 -24.17 -9.11 0.38
C ALA A 124 -24.96 -9.88 1.45
N LEU A 125 -24.38 -10.00 2.65
CA LEU A 125 -24.96 -10.74 3.76
C LEU A 125 -25.95 -9.86 4.53
N VAL A 126 -27.23 -10.24 4.54
CA VAL A 126 -28.29 -9.49 5.24
C VAL A 126 -28.24 -9.63 6.77
N GLY A 127 -27.54 -10.65 7.29
CA GLY A 127 -27.45 -10.94 8.71
C GLY A 127 -26.27 -10.30 9.46
N MET A 128 -25.39 -9.56 8.77
CA MET A 128 -24.21 -8.94 9.41
C MET A 128 -24.61 -7.83 10.37
N ALA A 129 -24.34 -7.96 11.66
CA ALA A 129 -24.58 -6.89 12.62
C ALA A 129 -23.41 -5.90 12.66
N ASN A 130 -23.72 -4.61 12.82
CA ASN A 130 -22.75 -3.54 13.08
C ASN A 130 -22.38 -3.43 14.58
N LYS A 131 -21.57 -2.43 14.96
CA LYS A 131 -21.19 -2.19 16.37
C LYS A 131 -22.36 -1.92 17.31
N PHE A 132 -23.50 -1.50 16.77
CA PHE A 132 -24.73 -1.20 17.51
C PHE A 132 -25.66 -2.41 17.57
N ASP A 133 -25.21 -3.58 17.12
CA ASP A 133 -25.98 -4.81 17.03
C ASP A 133 -27.18 -4.69 16.07
N GLU A 134 -27.10 -3.80 15.08
CA GLU A 134 -28.12 -3.61 14.05
C GLU A 134 -27.68 -4.30 12.76
N THR A 135 -28.59 -5.02 12.11
CA THR A 135 -28.39 -5.60 10.78
C THR A 135 -28.81 -4.61 9.68
N PRO A 136 -28.42 -4.83 8.41
CA PRO A 136 -28.91 -4.00 7.32
C PRO A 136 -30.44 -3.96 7.22
N LEU A 137 -31.11 -5.06 7.60
CA LEU A 137 -32.57 -5.14 7.60
C LEU A 137 -33.20 -4.25 8.68
N ASP A 138 -32.52 -4.06 9.82
CA ASP A 138 -32.99 -3.18 10.91
C ASP A 138 -32.91 -1.70 10.52
N LYS A 139 -31.97 -1.34 9.64
CA LYS A 139 -31.86 0.02 9.08
C LYS A 139 -32.80 0.29 7.91
N ALA A 140 -33.35 -0.75 7.29
CA ALA A 140 -34.23 -0.62 6.14
C ALA A 140 -35.66 -0.21 6.54
N THR A 141 -36.41 0.34 5.59
CA THR A 141 -37.86 0.45 5.75
C THR A 141 -38.49 -0.94 5.82
N LYS A 142 -39.64 -1.08 6.50
CA LYS A 142 -40.34 -2.39 6.63
C LYS A 142 -40.58 -3.06 5.28
N ARG A 143 -40.89 -2.28 4.24
CA ARG A 143 -41.10 -2.78 2.88
C ARG A 143 -39.80 -3.35 2.31
N LEU A 144 -38.72 -2.58 2.34
CA LEU A 144 -37.43 -3.00 1.81
C LEU A 144 -36.87 -4.21 2.58
N ALA A 145 -36.98 -4.21 3.90
CA ALA A 145 -36.54 -5.33 4.74
C ALA A 145 -37.20 -6.65 4.34
N ASN A 146 -38.51 -6.64 4.06
CA ASN A 146 -39.22 -7.84 3.59
C ASN A 146 -38.72 -8.31 2.21
N ILE A 147 -38.53 -7.38 1.27
CA ILE A 147 -38.02 -7.69 -0.07
C ILE A 147 -36.63 -8.33 0.01
N LEU A 148 -35.71 -7.71 0.77
CA LEU A 148 -34.35 -8.21 0.91
C LEU A 148 -34.30 -9.54 1.64
N LYS A 149 -35.17 -9.76 2.63
CA LYS A 149 -35.31 -11.03 3.35
C LYS A 149 -35.77 -12.15 2.42
N ASP A 150 -36.85 -11.92 1.66
CA ASP A 150 -37.35 -12.89 0.69
C ASP A 150 -36.27 -13.22 -0.35
N ARG A 151 -35.53 -12.20 -0.79
CA ARG A 151 -34.44 -12.38 -1.74
C ARG A 151 -33.26 -13.16 -1.18
N ALA A 152 -32.85 -12.88 0.05
CA ALA A 152 -31.79 -13.60 0.74
C ALA A 152 -32.14 -15.09 0.92
N VAL A 153 -33.41 -15.39 1.25
CA VAL A 153 -33.91 -16.78 1.33
C VAL A 153 -33.87 -17.47 -0.03
N GLN A 154 -34.30 -16.79 -1.11
CA GLN A 154 -34.22 -17.33 -2.47
C GLN A 154 -32.79 -17.66 -2.90
N LEU A 155 -31.81 -16.88 -2.44
CA LEU A 155 -30.39 -17.09 -2.70
C LEU A 155 -29.72 -18.09 -1.73
N GLY A 156 -30.49 -18.68 -0.81
CA GLY A 156 -30.00 -19.68 0.14
C GLY A 156 -29.13 -19.11 1.27
N GLN A 157 -29.23 -17.81 1.58
CA GLN A 157 -28.53 -17.24 2.72
C GLN A 157 -29.16 -17.68 4.04
N ASP A 158 -28.32 -17.93 5.04
CA ASP A 158 -28.77 -18.11 6.42
C ASP A 158 -29.15 -16.74 7.02
N LEU A 159 -30.37 -16.66 7.58
CA LEU A 159 -30.89 -15.44 8.20
C LEU A 159 -30.42 -15.26 9.65
N GLN A 160 -29.54 -16.14 10.14
CA GLN A 160 -28.95 -15.99 11.46
C GLN A 160 -28.16 -14.68 11.55
N LYS A 161 -28.35 -14.00 12.68
CA LYS A 161 -27.60 -12.78 12.99
C LYS A 161 -26.13 -13.13 13.20
N ILE A 162 -25.26 -12.55 12.39
CA ILE A 162 -23.82 -12.67 12.51
C ILE A 162 -23.35 -11.52 13.41
N PRO A 163 -22.94 -11.79 14.67
CA PRO A 163 -22.58 -10.74 15.60
C PRO A 163 -21.31 -10.02 15.14
N PHE A 164 -21.28 -8.70 15.37
CA PHE A 164 -20.07 -7.91 15.13
C PHE A 164 -18.94 -8.42 16.02
N LYS A 165 -17.86 -8.91 15.41
CA LYS A 165 -16.65 -9.28 16.12
C LYS A 165 -15.65 -8.13 16.01
N ASP A 166 -15.46 -7.38 17.09
CA ASP A 166 -14.44 -6.34 17.08
C ASP A 166 -13.04 -6.96 17.09
N ARG A 167 -12.42 -7.00 15.90
CA ARG A 167 -11.02 -7.42 15.75
C ARG A 167 -10.02 -6.29 16.00
N SER A 168 -10.46 -5.14 16.53
CA SER A 168 -9.60 -3.99 16.86
C SER A 168 -8.49 -4.34 17.87
N TRP A 169 -8.81 -5.19 18.85
CA TRP A 169 -7.85 -5.67 19.87
C TRP A 169 -6.77 -6.61 19.28
N LEU A 170 -7.04 -7.29 18.17
CA LEU A 170 -6.17 -8.36 17.66
C LEU A 170 -4.84 -7.84 17.08
N GLY A 171 -4.59 -6.53 17.03
CA GLY A 171 -3.37 -5.95 16.44
C GLY A 171 -3.22 -6.14 14.92
N TYR A 172 -3.97 -7.08 14.33
CA TYR A 172 -4.06 -7.31 12.88
C TYR A 172 -4.98 -6.33 12.15
N LYS A 173 -5.79 -5.54 12.88
CA LYS A 173 -6.31 -4.30 12.31
C LYS A 173 -5.15 -3.31 12.30
N THR A 174 -4.23 -3.49 11.36
CA THR A 174 -3.70 -2.32 10.69
C THR A 174 -4.93 -1.58 10.21
N ARG A 175 -5.38 -0.54 10.95
CA ARG A 175 -5.98 0.62 10.27
C ARG A 175 -5.14 0.76 9.01
N SER A 176 -5.76 0.83 7.84
CA SER A 176 -5.06 1.09 6.59
C SER A 176 -4.43 2.50 6.69
N ARG A 177 -3.44 2.68 7.57
CA ARG A 177 -2.62 3.87 7.75
C ARG A 177 -1.74 4.06 6.54
N ASP A 178 -1.71 3.09 5.64
CA ASP A 178 -1.04 3.18 4.38
C ASP A 178 -1.94 2.69 3.24
N ALA A 179 -2.35 3.63 2.40
CA ALA A 179 -2.61 3.37 0.99
C ALA A 179 -1.32 2.91 0.24
N LEU A 180 -0.25 2.52 0.94
CA LEU A 180 0.96 1.86 0.43
C LEU A 180 1.02 0.36 0.76
N LEU A 181 0.08 -0.16 1.58
CA LEU A 181 0.02 -1.60 1.85
C LEU A 181 -0.43 -2.35 0.57
N SER A 182 0.53 -3.13 0.09
CA SER A 182 0.53 -3.97 -1.10
C SER A 182 -0.69 -4.87 -1.23
N ARG A 183 -0.96 -5.31 -2.46
CA ARG A 183 -1.79 -6.49 -2.83
C ARG A 183 -1.34 -7.82 -2.17
N HIS A 184 -0.35 -7.80 -1.28
CA HIS A 184 0.17 -8.95 -0.56
C HIS A 184 0.32 -8.58 0.92
N THR A 185 -0.66 -8.99 1.72
CA THR A 185 -0.43 -9.25 3.14
C THR A 185 0.66 -10.32 3.27
N GLY A 186 1.78 -9.98 3.91
CA GLY A 186 2.85 -10.89 4.36
C GLY A 186 3.44 -11.82 3.31
N ILE A 187 4.55 -11.43 2.68
CA ILE A 187 5.37 -12.40 1.94
C ILE A 187 6.11 -13.23 2.99
N ASP A 188 5.91 -14.55 2.95
CA ASP A 188 6.66 -15.47 3.80
C ASP A 188 8.04 -15.72 3.21
N ILE A 189 9.04 -15.87 4.06
CA ILE A 189 10.41 -16.21 3.64
C ILE A 189 10.44 -17.53 2.87
N ASP A 190 9.52 -18.45 3.18
CA ASP A 190 9.38 -19.75 2.52
C ASP A 190 8.95 -19.64 1.05
N GLN A 191 8.41 -18.48 0.64
CA GLN A 191 8.08 -18.21 -0.76
C GLN A 191 9.30 -17.72 -1.56
N LEU A 192 10.42 -17.44 -0.89
CA LEU A 192 11.66 -17.00 -1.51
C LEU A 192 12.54 -18.22 -1.80
N SER A 193 12.87 -18.43 -3.07
CA SER A 193 13.86 -19.44 -3.45
C SER A 193 15.26 -18.85 -3.32
N LEU A 194 15.79 -18.78 -2.09
CA LEU A 194 17.14 -18.30 -1.82
C LEU A 194 18.17 -19.34 -2.26
N THR A 195 19.07 -18.98 -3.17
CA THR A 195 19.99 -19.92 -3.83
C THR A 195 21.45 -19.69 -3.45
N THR A 196 21.86 -18.43 -3.27
CA THR A 196 23.29 -18.08 -3.18
C THR A 196 23.51 -17.03 -2.12
N HIS A 197 24.36 -17.33 -1.14
CA HIS A 197 24.80 -16.33 -0.16
C HIS A 197 25.75 -15.33 -0.84
N ILE A 198 25.41 -14.03 -0.80
CA ILE A 198 26.20 -12.95 -1.41
C ILE A 198 27.21 -12.41 -0.40
N ALA A 199 26.74 -12.00 0.78
CA ALA A 199 27.57 -11.31 1.77
C ALA A 199 26.98 -11.40 3.16
N ASN A 200 27.84 -11.31 4.18
CA ASN A 200 27.44 -11.13 5.57
C ASN A 200 27.90 -9.74 6.02
N THR A 201 26.97 -8.89 6.44
CA THR A 201 27.22 -7.53 6.93
C THR A 201 26.90 -7.43 8.41
N HIS A 202 27.31 -6.34 9.05
CA HIS A 202 26.94 -6.10 10.44
C HIS A 202 25.42 -5.97 10.65
N SER A 203 24.69 -5.53 9.61
CA SER A 203 23.23 -5.36 9.64
C SER A 203 22.45 -6.62 9.25
N GLY A 204 23.09 -7.64 8.67
CA GLY A 204 22.41 -8.87 8.27
C GLY A 204 23.13 -9.71 7.21
N GLU A 205 22.50 -10.82 6.84
CA GLU A 205 22.97 -11.68 5.77
C GLU A 205 22.24 -11.35 4.46
N VAL A 206 22.98 -11.31 3.35
CA VAL A 206 22.46 -10.95 2.03
C VAL A 206 22.50 -12.19 1.14
N TRP A 207 21.34 -12.55 0.60
CA TRP A 207 21.12 -13.74 -0.21
C TRP A 207 20.56 -13.36 -1.59
N ARG A 208 21.08 -13.97 -2.64
CA ARG A 208 20.45 -13.99 -3.95
C ARG A 208 19.37 -15.07 -3.96
N GLY A 209 18.25 -14.78 -4.59
CA GLY A 209 17.23 -15.78 -4.85
C GLY A 209 16.26 -15.37 -5.95
N GLN A 210 15.16 -16.10 -6.02
CA GLN A 210 14.06 -15.78 -6.91
C GLN A 210 12.75 -15.66 -6.13
N TRP A 211 11.93 -14.70 -6.53
CA TRP A 211 10.57 -14.52 -6.05
C TRP A 211 9.65 -14.16 -7.21
N GLN A 212 8.57 -14.92 -7.40
CA GLN A 212 7.64 -14.78 -8.53
C GLN A 212 8.33 -14.75 -9.92
N LYS A 213 9.40 -15.54 -10.08
CA LYS A 213 10.28 -15.59 -11.29
C LYS A 213 11.13 -14.35 -11.54
N ASN A 214 11.20 -13.41 -10.60
CA ASN A 214 12.14 -12.29 -10.65
C ASN A 214 13.36 -12.60 -9.81
N ASP A 215 14.54 -12.25 -10.32
CA ASP A 215 15.78 -12.31 -9.56
C ASP A 215 15.77 -11.20 -8.49
N ILE A 216 15.99 -11.60 -7.25
CA ILE A 216 15.92 -10.73 -6.08
C ILE A 216 17.17 -10.85 -5.21
N VAL A 217 17.37 -9.83 -4.39
CA VAL A 217 18.25 -9.86 -3.24
C VAL A 217 17.40 -9.80 -1.98
N ALA A 218 17.59 -10.76 -1.10
CA ALA A 218 16.95 -10.82 0.21
C ALA A 218 17.99 -10.56 1.29
N LYS A 219 17.80 -9.51 2.08
CA LYS A 219 18.63 -9.19 3.24
C LYS A 219 17.89 -9.59 4.50
N ILE A 220 18.39 -10.62 5.17
CA ILE A 220 17.90 -11.11 6.46
C ILE A 220 18.59 -10.30 7.55
N LEU A 221 17.84 -9.48 8.27
CA LEU A 221 18.39 -8.57 9.27
C LEU A 221 18.90 -9.34 10.49
N SER A 222 20.12 -9.02 10.91
CA SER A 222 20.74 -9.59 12.12
C SER A 222 20.42 -8.70 13.32
N LEU A 223 19.50 -9.15 14.17
CA LEU A 223 19.14 -8.48 15.41
C LEU A 223 19.61 -9.31 16.61
N ARG A 224 20.17 -8.65 17.64
CA ARG A 224 20.53 -9.33 18.92
C ARG A 224 19.31 -9.98 19.56
N GLU A 225 18.16 -9.31 19.50
CA GLU A 225 16.86 -9.81 19.95
C GLU A 225 15.76 -9.23 19.06
N CYS A 226 14.90 -10.09 18.51
CA CYS A 226 13.73 -9.66 17.75
C CYS A 226 12.54 -9.46 18.69
N THR A 227 12.44 -8.27 19.30
CA THR A 227 11.30 -7.93 20.16
C THR A 227 10.03 -7.67 19.34
N VAL A 228 8.86 -7.76 19.99
CA VAL A 228 7.57 -7.37 19.38
C VAL A 228 7.61 -5.92 18.88
N ARG A 229 8.36 -5.05 19.57
CA ARG A 229 8.57 -3.66 19.14
C ARG A 229 9.35 -3.60 17.82
N ASN A 230 10.44 -4.34 17.69
CA ASN A 230 11.24 -4.37 16.45
C ASN A 230 10.42 -4.87 15.26
N SER A 231 9.62 -5.92 15.45
CA SER A 231 8.72 -6.44 14.41
C SER A 231 7.65 -5.42 14.01
N ARG A 232 7.05 -4.70 14.98
CA ARG A 232 6.07 -3.65 14.69
C ARG A 232 6.70 -2.48 13.94
N ASP A 233 7.83 -1.98 14.42
CA ASP A 233 8.49 -0.82 13.82
C ASP A 233 9.03 -1.18 12.42
N PHE A 234 9.50 -2.42 12.21
CA PHE A 234 9.82 -2.95 10.88
C PHE A 234 8.59 -2.94 9.95
N GLN A 235 7.42 -3.35 10.45
CA GLN A 235 6.19 -3.34 9.67
C GLN A 235 5.71 -1.92 9.32
N GLU A 236 6.02 -0.93 10.16
CA GLU A 236 5.64 0.47 9.94
C GLU A 236 6.62 1.24 9.04
N GLU A 237 7.93 1.04 9.19
CA GLU A 237 8.96 1.82 8.48
C GLU A 237 9.27 1.28 7.07
N PHE A 238 9.31 -0.05 6.87
CA PHE A 238 9.71 -0.62 5.57
C PHE A 238 8.75 -0.33 4.41
N PRO A 239 7.43 -0.28 4.60
CA PRO A 239 6.52 0.21 3.57
C PRO A 239 6.80 1.66 3.14
N ARG A 240 7.43 2.48 3.99
CA ARG A 240 7.87 3.84 3.62
C ARG A 240 9.10 3.83 2.72
N LEU A 241 9.98 2.84 2.87
CA LEU A 241 11.11 2.59 1.96
C LEU A 241 10.68 1.99 0.62
N ARG A 242 9.41 1.59 0.51
CA ARG A 242 8.74 1.22 -0.73
C ARG A 242 8.43 2.45 -1.58
N ILE A 243 9.43 3.34 -1.70
CA ILE A 243 9.37 4.53 -2.53
C ILE A 243 9.49 4.06 -3.96
N PHE A 244 8.36 3.98 -4.64
CA PHE A 244 8.22 3.16 -5.82
C PHE A 244 8.70 3.76 -7.13
N ASN A 245 9.12 5.02 -7.17
CA ASN A 245 9.30 5.62 -8.48
C ASN A 245 10.33 6.75 -8.50
N HIS A 246 11.59 6.40 -8.24
CA HIS A 246 12.69 7.23 -8.71
C HIS A 246 13.68 6.34 -9.48
N PRO A 247 14.06 6.72 -10.72
CA PRO A 247 14.94 5.90 -11.57
C PRO A 247 16.30 5.59 -10.90
N ASN A 248 16.74 6.48 -10.00
CA ASN A 248 18.02 6.37 -9.30
C ASN A 248 17.91 5.89 -7.84
N ILE A 249 16.77 5.37 -7.40
CA ILE A 249 16.64 4.69 -6.09
C ILE A 249 16.38 3.21 -6.35
N LEU A 250 17.09 2.33 -5.63
CA LEU A 250 16.87 0.90 -5.74
C LEU A 250 15.52 0.55 -5.12
N PRO A 251 14.56 -0.01 -5.88
CA PRO A 251 13.24 -0.28 -5.35
C PRO A 251 13.30 -1.44 -4.34
N VAL A 252 12.78 -1.18 -3.14
CA VAL A 252 12.41 -2.24 -2.19
C VAL A 252 11.12 -2.87 -2.70
N LEU A 253 11.22 -4.09 -3.23
CA LEU A 253 10.10 -4.81 -3.84
C LEU A 253 9.11 -5.27 -2.78
N ALA A 254 9.63 -5.77 -1.67
CA ALA A 254 8.88 -6.46 -0.63
C ALA A 254 9.62 -6.53 0.72
N CYS A 255 8.90 -6.88 1.77
CA CYS A 255 9.45 -7.19 3.09
C CYS A 255 8.72 -8.39 3.71
N CYS A 256 9.46 -9.23 4.44
CA CYS A 256 8.92 -10.35 5.23
C CYS A 256 9.10 -10.01 6.70
N ASN A 257 8.00 -10.04 7.46
CA ASN A 257 8.02 -9.85 8.91
C ASN A 257 7.63 -11.17 9.59
N GLN A 258 8.60 -12.06 9.79
CA GLN A 258 8.40 -13.37 10.41
C GLN A 258 9.42 -13.58 11.53
N PRO A 259 9.21 -13.01 12.73
CA PRO A 259 10.15 -13.11 13.84
C PRO A 259 10.61 -14.57 14.10
N PRO A 260 11.93 -14.84 14.21
CA PRO A 260 13.02 -13.86 14.35
C PRO A 260 13.52 -13.25 13.02
N ASN A 261 13.04 -13.71 11.88
CA ASN A 261 13.50 -13.33 10.56
C ASN A 261 12.75 -12.10 10.02
N LEU A 262 13.43 -10.95 10.02
CA LEU A 262 12.98 -9.76 9.32
C LEU A 262 13.77 -9.63 8.02
N VAL A 263 13.08 -9.64 6.88
CA VAL A 263 13.72 -9.73 5.56
C VAL A 263 13.30 -8.58 4.67
N VAL A 264 14.27 -7.93 4.05
CA VAL A 264 14.08 -6.88 3.04
C VAL A 264 14.39 -7.45 1.67
N ILE A 265 13.49 -7.27 0.71
CA ILE A 265 13.63 -7.81 -0.64
C ILE A 265 13.77 -6.65 -1.62
N SER A 266 14.89 -6.60 -2.33
CA SER A 266 15.21 -5.62 -3.36
C SER A 266 15.50 -6.28 -4.70
N GLN A 267 15.50 -5.48 -5.77
CA GLN A 267 15.88 -5.95 -7.10
C GLN A 267 17.34 -6.41 -7.12
N PHE A 268 17.62 -7.55 -7.75
CA PHE A 268 19.00 -7.98 -7.99
C PHE A 268 19.67 -7.10 -9.05
N MET A 269 20.88 -6.63 -8.73
CA MET A 269 21.70 -5.78 -9.60
C MET A 269 22.95 -6.58 -10.00
N PRO A 270 23.16 -6.89 -11.29
CA PRO A 270 24.13 -7.89 -11.73
C PRO A 270 25.58 -7.53 -11.42
N TYR A 271 25.92 -6.24 -11.43
CA TYR A 271 27.29 -5.77 -11.17
C TYR A 271 27.55 -5.43 -9.69
N GLY A 272 26.54 -5.57 -8.84
CA GLY A 272 26.65 -5.28 -7.42
C GLY A 272 26.84 -3.79 -7.13
N SER A 273 27.65 -3.48 -6.11
CA SER A 273 27.86 -2.09 -5.68
C SER A 273 28.94 -1.38 -6.51
N LEU A 274 28.93 -0.05 -6.51
CA LEU A 274 29.98 0.78 -7.11
C LEU A 274 31.35 0.46 -6.50
N PHE A 275 31.40 0.06 -5.23
CA PHE A 275 32.63 -0.43 -4.62
C PHE A 275 33.16 -1.68 -5.35
N ASN A 276 32.29 -2.64 -5.67
CA ASN A 276 32.65 -3.83 -6.45
C ASN A 276 33.09 -3.47 -7.87
N VAL A 277 32.44 -2.50 -8.51
CA VAL A 277 32.81 -2.06 -9.86
C VAL A 277 34.19 -1.39 -9.88
N LEU A 278 34.51 -0.58 -8.87
CA LEU A 278 35.76 0.18 -8.83
C LEU A 278 36.96 -0.62 -8.29
N HIS A 279 36.72 -1.58 -7.40
CA HIS A 279 37.79 -2.29 -6.67
C HIS A 279 37.74 -3.82 -6.84
N GLY A 280 36.66 -4.36 -7.41
CA GLY A 280 36.47 -5.79 -7.62
C GLY A 280 36.72 -6.20 -9.08
N GLU A 281 36.73 -7.51 -9.31
CA GLU A 281 36.92 -8.10 -10.63
C GLU A 281 35.59 -8.20 -11.40
N THR A 282 34.86 -7.11 -11.57
CA THR A 282 33.59 -7.10 -12.32
C THR A 282 33.77 -7.04 -13.83
N GLY A 283 34.99 -6.75 -14.30
CA GLY A 283 35.31 -6.60 -15.72
C GLY A 283 34.77 -5.33 -16.38
N ILE A 284 34.09 -4.45 -15.63
CA ILE A 284 33.66 -3.14 -16.11
C ILE A 284 34.81 -2.14 -15.95
N VAL A 285 35.12 -1.41 -17.02
CA VAL A 285 36.02 -0.25 -16.98
C VAL A 285 35.18 1.01 -16.99
N VAL A 286 35.21 1.76 -15.88
CA VAL A 286 34.50 3.03 -15.76
C VAL A 286 35.35 4.14 -16.37
N ASP A 287 34.92 4.67 -17.52
CA ASP A 287 35.55 5.83 -18.15
C ASP A 287 35.02 7.16 -17.54
N GLN A 288 35.57 8.28 -17.99
CA GLN A 288 35.14 9.60 -17.48
C GLN A 288 33.67 9.90 -17.77
N ASN A 289 33.13 9.45 -18.91
CA ASN A 289 31.75 9.72 -19.29
C ASN A 289 30.78 8.90 -18.42
N GLN A 290 31.09 7.64 -18.17
CA GLN A 290 30.31 6.75 -17.32
C GLN A 290 30.38 7.19 -15.86
N ALA A 291 31.54 7.63 -15.37
CA ALA A 291 31.68 8.22 -14.04
C ALA A 291 30.79 9.47 -13.87
N LEU A 292 30.73 10.35 -14.87
CA LEU A 292 29.85 11.52 -14.84
C LEU A 292 28.37 11.13 -14.85
N ARG A 293 27.98 10.12 -15.61
CA ARG A 293 26.60 9.59 -15.61
C ARG A 293 26.21 9.05 -14.23
N PHE A 294 27.05 8.21 -13.63
CA PHE A 294 26.82 7.70 -12.27
C PHE A 294 26.73 8.84 -11.25
N ALA A 295 27.58 9.86 -11.35
CA ALA A 295 27.52 11.02 -10.46
C ALA A 295 26.19 11.79 -10.58
N ILE A 296 25.69 11.99 -11.81
CA ILE A 296 24.39 12.65 -12.06
C ILE A 296 23.25 11.81 -11.49
N ASP A 297 23.26 10.51 -11.71
CA ASP A 297 22.27 9.57 -11.20
C ASP A 297 22.22 9.57 -9.68
N ILE A 298 23.38 9.50 -9.03
CA ILE A 298 23.49 9.59 -7.57
C ILE A 298 22.96 10.95 -7.08
N ALA A 299 23.30 12.05 -7.75
CA ALA A 299 22.83 13.38 -7.37
C ALA A 299 21.29 13.49 -7.46
N ARG A 300 20.68 12.98 -8.52
CA ARG A 300 19.21 12.93 -8.67
C ARG A 300 18.55 12.06 -7.60
N GLY A 301 19.14 10.91 -7.30
CA GLY A 301 18.68 10.07 -6.20
C GLY A 301 18.72 10.80 -4.85
N MET A 302 19.81 11.50 -4.55
CA MET A 302 19.93 12.28 -3.31
C MET A 302 18.99 13.49 -3.26
N GLU A 303 18.81 14.20 -4.37
CA GLU A 303 17.82 15.28 -4.49
C GLU A 303 16.44 14.77 -4.10
N PHE A 304 16.01 13.65 -4.69
CA PHE A 304 14.74 13.02 -4.38
C PHE A 304 14.63 12.64 -2.90
N LEU A 305 15.66 12.00 -2.32
CA LEU A 305 15.65 11.62 -0.90
C LEU A 305 15.55 12.84 0.03
N HIS A 306 16.10 14.00 -0.35
CA HIS A 306 15.98 15.25 0.40
C HIS A 306 14.59 15.90 0.30
N THR A 307 13.78 15.55 -0.71
CA THR A 307 12.38 16.04 -0.83
C THR A 307 11.39 15.25 0.04
N MET A 308 11.79 14.11 0.59
CA MET A 308 10.91 13.26 1.40
C MET A 308 10.63 13.92 2.76
N GLU A 309 9.37 13.93 3.19
CA GLU A 309 8.97 14.35 4.55
C GLU A 309 8.37 13.17 5.35
N PRO A 310 8.91 12.83 6.53
CA PRO A 310 10.14 13.39 7.13
C PRO A 310 11.38 12.96 6.34
N ALA A 311 12.39 13.84 6.29
CA ALA A 311 13.67 13.52 5.65
C ALA A 311 14.24 12.24 6.25
N ILE A 312 14.72 11.32 5.41
CA ILE A 312 15.29 10.04 5.85
C ILE A 312 16.50 10.35 6.76
N PRO A 313 16.41 10.12 8.08
CA PRO A 313 17.46 10.50 9.00
C PRO A 313 18.72 9.67 8.74
N ASN A 314 19.88 10.33 8.71
CA ASN A 314 21.19 9.67 8.82
C ASN A 314 21.59 8.70 7.69
N LEU A 315 21.12 8.88 6.45
CA LEU A 315 21.65 8.10 5.32
C LEU A 315 23.11 8.49 5.07
N ILE A 316 24.05 7.58 5.39
CA ILE A 316 25.46 7.76 5.04
C ILE A 316 25.70 7.08 3.69
N LEU A 317 25.68 7.88 2.64
CA LEU A 317 25.97 7.40 1.29
C LEU A 317 27.45 7.02 1.17
N THR A 318 27.73 5.80 0.70
CA THR A 318 29.08 5.34 0.35
C THR A 318 29.02 4.55 -0.96
N SER A 319 30.17 4.25 -1.56
CA SER A 319 30.23 3.44 -2.80
C SER A 319 29.64 2.04 -2.64
N LYS A 320 29.44 1.54 -1.41
CA LYS A 320 28.76 0.26 -1.15
C LYS A 320 27.23 0.35 -1.24
N HIS A 321 26.67 1.55 -1.08
CA HIS A 321 25.23 1.79 -1.15
C HIS A 321 24.78 2.13 -2.57
N VAL A 322 25.68 2.38 -3.50
CA VAL A 322 25.33 2.64 -4.90
C VAL A 322 25.37 1.33 -5.65
N MET A 323 24.25 0.87 -6.19
CA MET A 323 24.15 -0.35 -6.99
C MET A 323 24.19 -0.01 -8.48
N ILE A 324 24.92 -0.81 -9.25
CA ILE A 324 25.20 -0.56 -10.67
C ILE A 324 24.50 -1.60 -11.54
N ASP A 325 23.87 -1.11 -12.60
CA ASP A 325 23.29 -1.90 -13.68
C ASP A 325 23.68 -1.28 -15.02
N GLU A 326 24.63 -1.91 -15.73
CA GLU A 326 25.26 -1.46 -17.00
C GLU A 326 25.65 0.03 -17.02
N ASP A 327 24.68 0.91 -17.29
CA ASP A 327 24.82 2.36 -17.45
C ASP A 327 24.13 3.19 -16.37
N LEU A 328 23.48 2.57 -15.39
CA LEU A 328 22.64 3.22 -14.39
C LEU A 328 23.17 3.01 -12.97
N ALA A 329 23.21 4.09 -12.20
CA ALA A 329 23.46 4.03 -10.75
C ALA A 329 22.17 4.22 -9.95
N LYS A 330 21.93 3.33 -8.98
CA LYS A 330 20.80 3.41 -8.05
C LYS A 330 21.29 3.44 -6.61
N ILE A 331 20.75 4.35 -5.80
CA ILE A 331 21.02 4.39 -4.37
C ILE A 331 20.18 3.33 -3.67
N ASN A 332 20.86 2.42 -3.00
CA ASN A 332 20.27 1.42 -2.14
C ASN A 332 19.99 2.03 -0.77
N ILE A 333 18.71 2.00 -0.38
CA ILE A 333 18.20 2.48 0.90
C ILE A 333 17.80 1.32 1.83
N ASP A 334 18.15 0.08 1.48
CA ASP A 334 17.86 -1.14 2.28
C ASP A 334 18.73 -1.28 3.55
N ASP A 335 19.64 -0.33 3.77
CA ASP A 335 20.50 -0.25 4.95
C ASP A 335 20.31 1.09 5.69
N PRO A 336 19.09 1.42 6.12
CA PRO A 336 18.96 2.57 6.99
C PRO A 336 19.64 2.19 8.30
N LYS A 337 20.52 3.07 8.82
CA LYS A 337 21.03 2.99 10.20
C LYS A 337 19.90 3.25 11.21
N TYR A 338 18.80 2.53 11.12
CA TYR A 338 17.95 2.27 12.26
C TYR A 338 18.50 1.01 12.91
N TYR A 339 18.55 1.01 14.24
CA TYR A 339 19.21 0.02 15.10
C TYR A 339 20.67 0.40 15.40
N ALA A 340 20.81 1.38 16.30
CA ALA A 340 22.08 1.74 16.90
C ALA A 340 22.74 0.50 17.58
N PRO A 341 24.08 0.46 17.72
CA PRO A 341 24.82 -0.67 18.32
C PRO A 341 24.53 -0.95 19.81
N ASP A 342 23.72 -0.12 20.44
CA ASP A 342 23.51 0.05 21.88
C ASP A 342 22.04 -0.03 22.35
N GLY A 343 21.08 -0.29 21.46
CA GLY A 343 19.78 -0.86 21.86
C GLY A 343 18.83 0.03 22.68
N THR A 344 18.91 1.36 22.57
CA THR A 344 17.89 2.26 23.11
C THR A 344 17.31 3.18 22.03
N MET A 345 15.97 3.19 21.95
CA MET A 345 15.24 4.21 21.19
C MET A 345 15.21 5.48 22.03
N ASN A 346 16.04 6.46 21.71
CA ASN A 346 15.81 7.80 22.23
C ASN A 346 14.71 8.46 21.40
N GLY A 347 13.49 8.40 21.94
CA GLY A 347 12.69 9.61 22.01
C GLY A 347 13.44 10.60 22.89
N GLY A 348 14.14 11.54 22.28
CA GLY A 348 14.98 12.47 23.01
C GLY A 348 15.74 13.36 22.04
N VAL A 349 15.31 14.62 22.00
CA VAL A 349 16.03 15.75 21.43
C VAL A 349 17.52 15.67 21.83
N MET A 350 18.42 15.61 20.86
CA MET A 350 19.81 16.01 21.05
C MET A 350 20.28 16.76 19.81
N GLU A 351 20.30 18.08 19.94
CA GLU A 351 21.36 18.91 19.38
C GLU A 351 22.72 18.28 19.73
N CYS A 352 23.65 18.29 18.77
CA CYS A 352 25.06 18.61 18.98
C CYS A 352 25.77 18.56 17.62
N THR A 353 26.18 19.69 17.08
CA THR A 353 27.48 20.33 17.30
C THR A 353 28.66 19.50 16.78
N HIS A 354 29.34 20.12 15.79
CA HIS A 354 30.76 20.00 15.47
C HIS A 354 31.23 18.66 14.86
N CYS A 355 31.62 18.69 13.58
CA CYS A 355 33.02 18.90 13.20
C CYS A 355 33.24 18.71 11.69
N VAL A 356 33.81 19.79 11.10
CA VAL A 356 34.66 19.91 9.90
C VAL A 356 34.02 19.70 8.53
#